data_AF-A0A944GD27-F1
#
_entry.id   AF-A0A944GD27-F1
#
_cell.length_a   1.000
_cell.length_b   1.000
_cell.length_c   1.000
_cell.angle_alpha   90.00
_cell.angle_beta   90.00
_cell.angle_gamma   90.00
#
_symmetry.space_group_name_H-M   'P 1'
#
loop_
_entity.id
_entity.type
_entity.pdbx_description
1 polymer ?
#
loop_
_entity_poly.entity_id
_entity_poly.type
_entity_poly.pdbx_seq_one_letter_code
_entity_poly.pdbx_strand_id
1 'polypeptide(L)'
;MNEFGIPVTEEQLVSYSYQHGWYSGHGTSMDDVGKLLEEGGIPVHRQSNANVFDLVSELAQGHRVIVGVDADELWGDRILGWMEDFYHGEQPDHALIVTGIDTRDPNNIMVCVTDPGTGEHNRAYPLDQFMDAWSDSKCFMVATDIPAPDSLPEMANFDYSAGHINNIAGLSYLEFDIFHGLSEALPIYTMTDMGHYSPITSLVDAYNDVAMQNTDFADIFNHYDFSNYLDLDVATNYFHDTYNYGMDHINFTPEMSWDTYASAHGIDVYTNDNYADFLTDSINYFEAIGDFDSYNYCSQQMLILDYCDFSDINFYDTFNC
;
A
#
# COMPACT_ATOMS: atom_id res chain seq x y z
N MET A 1 14.50 -1.07 16.88
CA MET A 1 15.83 -0.67 17.44
C MET A 1 16.88 -1.77 17.29
N ASN A 2 16.69 -2.97 17.87
CA ASN A 2 17.71 -4.04 17.77
C ASN A 2 18.04 -4.44 16.32
N GLU A 3 17.03 -4.55 15.46
CA GLU A 3 17.20 -4.79 14.01
C GLU A 3 18.01 -3.71 13.30
N PHE A 4 17.99 -2.48 13.82
CA PHE A 4 18.76 -1.34 13.31
C PHE A 4 20.15 -1.22 13.96
N GLY A 5 20.61 -2.27 14.63
CA GLY A 5 21.94 -2.32 15.24
C GLY A 5 22.09 -1.51 16.53
N ILE A 6 20.98 -1.11 17.17
CA ILE A 6 20.99 -0.40 18.46
C ILE A 6 20.63 -1.41 19.56
N PRO A 7 21.62 -1.97 20.28
CA PRO A 7 21.38 -3.00 21.27
C PRO A 7 20.70 -2.42 22.52
N VAL A 8 19.45 -2.81 22.75
CA VAL A 8 18.62 -2.35 23.89
C VAL A 8 17.81 -3.49 24.47
N THR A 9 17.59 -3.46 25.77
CA THR A 9 16.64 -4.34 26.46
C THR A 9 15.29 -3.65 26.63
N GLU A 10 14.22 -4.44 26.76
CA GLU A 10 12.88 -3.91 27.04
C GLU A 10 12.85 -3.08 28.34
N GLU A 11 13.53 -3.53 29.41
CA GLU A 11 13.60 -2.80 30.68
C GLU A 11 14.22 -1.39 30.51
N GLN A 12 15.24 -1.26 29.67
CA GLN A 12 15.84 0.04 29.35
C GLN A 12 14.84 0.95 28.63
N LEU A 13 14.12 0.40 27.65
CA LEU A 13 13.12 1.14 26.87
C LEU A 13 11.93 1.58 27.73
N VAL A 14 11.40 0.69 28.58
CA VAL A 14 10.31 1.00 29.52
C VAL A 14 10.73 2.10 30.49
N SER A 15 11.93 1.99 31.08
CA SER A 15 12.44 3.01 32.01
C SER A 15 12.63 4.36 31.32
N TYR A 16 13.16 4.35 30.09
CA TYR A 16 13.37 5.56 29.30
C TYR A 16 12.05 6.22 28.93
N SER A 17 11.07 5.47 28.40
CA SER A 17 9.74 5.98 28.06
C SER A 17 8.99 6.53 29.28
N TYR A 18 9.11 5.90 30.45
CA TYR A 18 8.51 6.40 31.68
C TYR A 18 9.09 7.76 32.10
N GLN A 19 10.41 7.92 32.00
CA GLN A 19 11.09 9.18 32.34
C GLN A 19 10.71 10.33 31.40
N HIS A 20 10.39 10.03 30.13
CA HIS A 20 9.99 11.01 29.13
C HIS A 20 8.47 11.23 29.06
N GLY A 21 7.69 10.51 29.88
CA GLY A 21 6.23 10.64 29.95
C GLY A 21 5.47 9.95 28.81
N TRP A 22 6.15 9.14 27.99
CA TRP A 22 5.57 8.39 26.86
C TRP A 22 4.91 7.08 27.29
N TYR A 23 5.30 6.55 28.45
CA TYR A 23 4.71 5.37 29.05
C TYR A 23 4.22 5.69 30.45
N SER A 24 2.94 5.41 30.71
CA SER A 24 2.27 5.75 31.97
C SER A 24 2.38 4.68 33.06
N GLY A 25 2.89 3.49 32.72
CA GLY A 25 2.76 2.29 33.55
C GLY A 25 1.53 1.43 33.20
N HIS A 26 0.59 1.98 32.42
CA HIS A 26 -0.60 1.26 31.93
C HIS A 26 -0.63 1.14 30.40
N GLY A 27 0.20 1.90 29.69
CA GLY A 27 0.22 1.92 28.23
C GLY A 27 0.97 3.13 27.69
N THR A 28 1.14 3.14 26.38
CA THR A 28 1.76 4.21 25.58
C THR A 28 0.68 4.81 24.68
N SER A 29 0.61 6.14 24.59
CA SER A 29 -0.36 6.78 23.70
C SER A 29 0.05 6.57 22.23
N MET A 30 -0.90 6.55 21.28
CA MET A 30 -0.60 6.40 19.85
C MET A 30 0.41 7.45 19.36
N ASP A 31 0.28 8.70 19.82
CA ASP A 31 1.21 9.80 19.51
C ASP A 31 2.65 9.56 20.01
N ASP A 32 2.81 8.70 21.00
CA ASP A 32 4.10 8.34 21.59
C ASP A 32 4.71 7.06 21.00
N VAL A 33 3.92 6.22 20.32
CA VAL A 33 4.43 5.02 19.63
C VAL A 33 5.46 5.45 18.59
N GLY A 34 6.62 4.81 18.54
CA GLY A 34 7.73 5.19 17.65
C GLY A 34 8.72 6.21 18.22
N LYS A 35 8.43 6.91 19.32
CA LYS A 35 9.39 7.90 19.89
C LYS A 35 10.74 7.32 20.29
N LEU A 36 10.74 6.06 20.75
CA LEU A 36 11.98 5.34 21.03
C LEU A 36 12.82 5.08 19.76
N LEU A 37 12.18 4.88 18.61
CA LEU A 37 12.87 4.76 17.32
C LEU A 37 13.46 6.10 16.92
N GLU A 38 12.68 7.18 17.03
CA GLU A 38 13.11 8.56 16.73
C GLU A 38 14.32 8.98 17.59
N GLU A 39 14.31 8.72 18.90
CA GLU A 39 15.46 8.97 19.80
C GLU A 39 16.68 8.11 19.44
N GLY A 40 16.45 6.93 18.88
CA GLY A 40 17.48 6.08 18.32
C GLY A 40 18.06 6.58 16.98
N GLY A 41 17.52 7.66 16.42
CA GLY A 41 17.89 8.17 15.09
C GLY A 41 17.27 7.39 13.94
N ILE A 42 16.20 6.62 14.19
CA ILE A 42 15.43 5.89 13.18
C ILE A 42 14.17 6.74 12.91
N PRO A 43 14.09 7.44 11.77
CA PRO A 43 12.92 8.25 11.44
C PRO A 43 11.69 7.35 11.26
N VAL A 44 10.53 7.86 11.66
CA VAL A 44 9.24 7.17 11.54
C VAL A 44 8.15 8.16 11.17
N HIS A 45 7.12 7.67 10.51
CA HIS A 45 5.84 8.35 10.40
C HIS A 45 4.75 7.53 11.09
N ARG A 46 3.65 8.22 11.42
CA ARG A 46 2.48 7.63 12.06
C ARG A 46 1.29 7.91 11.16
N GLN A 47 0.50 6.89 10.87
CA GLN A 47 -0.68 6.99 10.04
C GLN A 47 -1.88 6.46 10.82
N SER A 48 -3.01 7.13 10.66
CA SER A 48 -4.32 6.63 11.06
C SER A 48 -5.18 6.60 9.82
N ASN A 49 -6.19 5.74 9.84
CA ASN A 49 -6.97 5.42 8.66
C ASN A 49 -6.08 4.84 7.53
N ALA A 50 -5.14 3.97 7.88
CA ALA A 50 -4.42 3.19 6.89
C ALA A 50 -5.26 2.00 6.39
N ASN A 51 -4.78 1.34 5.35
CA ASN A 51 -5.38 0.15 4.77
C ASN A 51 -4.31 -0.92 4.45
N VAL A 52 -4.72 -2.08 3.93
CA VAL A 52 -3.78 -3.19 3.66
C VAL A 52 -2.74 -2.83 2.58
N PHE A 53 -3.07 -1.98 1.60
CA PHE A 53 -2.12 -1.53 0.59
C PHE A 53 -1.03 -0.64 1.20
N ASP A 54 -1.35 0.18 2.21
CA ASP A 54 -0.32 0.91 2.97
C ASP A 54 0.67 -0.05 3.64
N LEU A 55 0.17 -1.10 4.31
CA LEU A 55 1.04 -2.11 4.92
C LEU A 55 1.92 -2.79 3.88
N VAL A 56 1.36 -3.17 2.73
CA VAL A 56 2.12 -3.80 1.65
C VAL A 56 3.17 -2.83 1.10
N SER A 57 2.83 -1.55 0.92
CA SER A 57 3.74 -0.52 0.41
C SER A 57 4.93 -0.31 1.35
N GLU A 58 4.70 -0.18 2.65
CA GLU A 58 5.76 -0.04 3.65
C GLU A 58 6.65 -1.29 3.73
N LEU A 59 6.06 -2.48 3.74
CA LEU A 59 6.81 -3.74 3.77
C LEU A 59 7.61 -3.94 2.47
N ALA A 60 7.06 -3.56 1.32
CA ALA A 60 7.71 -3.65 0.02
C ALA A 60 8.93 -2.74 -0.07
N GLN A 61 8.95 -1.63 0.65
CA GLN A 61 10.09 -0.71 0.80
C GLN A 61 11.10 -1.18 1.87
N GLY A 62 10.86 -2.34 2.51
CA GLY A 62 11.74 -2.88 3.54
C GLY A 62 11.63 -2.17 4.88
N HIS A 63 10.62 -1.31 5.05
CA HIS A 63 10.34 -0.62 6.31
C HIS A 63 9.88 -1.62 7.39
N ARG A 64 9.92 -1.18 8.64
CA ARG A 64 9.36 -1.93 9.78
C ARG A 64 8.11 -1.25 10.25
N VAL A 65 7.05 -2.04 10.41
CA VAL A 65 5.71 -1.55 10.72
C VAL A 65 5.27 -2.04 12.10
N ILE A 66 4.86 -1.10 12.94
CA ILE A 66 4.15 -1.34 14.20
C ILE A 66 2.68 -0.99 13.97
N VAL A 67 1.76 -1.86 14.37
CA VAL A 67 0.31 -1.59 14.34
C VAL A 67 -0.24 -1.59 15.76
N GLY A 68 -1.23 -0.75 16.02
CA GLY A 68 -2.08 -0.89 17.22
C GLY A 68 -3.27 -1.80 16.88
N VAL A 69 -3.60 -2.76 17.72
CA VAL A 69 -4.76 -3.66 17.50
C VAL A 69 -5.51 -3.85 18.81
N ASP A 70 -6.74 -4.33 18.73
CA ASP A 70 -7.41 -4.96 19.86
C ASP A 70 -6.92 -6.42 20.01
N ALA A 71 -6.27 -6.75 21.14
CA ALA A 71 -5.75 -8.09 21.38
C ALA A 71 -6.84 -9.13 21.64
N ASP A 72 -7.99 -8.75 22.20
CA ASP A 72 -9.06 -9.70 22.54
C ASP A 72 -9.77 -10.19 21.26
N GLU A 73 -9.86 -9.34 20.24
CA GLU A 73 -10.34 -9.69 18.89
C GLU A 73 -9.32 -10.57 18.13
N LEU A 74 -8.03 -10.27 18.26
CA LEU A 74 -6.98 -11.01 17.57
C LEU A 74 -6.70 -12.39 18.20
N TRP A 75 -6.87 -12.52 19.52
CA TRP A 75 -6.63 -13.77 20.25
C TRP A 75 -7.92 -14.58 20.55
N GLY A 76 -9.10 -13.97 20.37
CA GLY A 76 -10.39 -14.51 20.75
C GLY A 76 -11.17 -15.25 19.66
N ASP A 77 -12.38 -15.69 20.03
CA ASP A 77 -13.35 -16.35 19.15
C ASP A 77 -14.18 -15.26 18.45
N ARG A 78 -14.22 -15.21 17.11
CA ARG A 78 -14.84 -14.13 16.29
C ARG A 78 -16.27 -13.74 16.71
N ILE A 79 -17.04 -14.67 17.27
CA ILE A 79 -18.43 -14.43 17.71
C ILE A 79 -18.47 -13.65 19.03
N LEU A 80 -17.45 -13.79 19.88
CA LEU A 80 -17.38 -13.12 21.17
C LEU A 80 -16.85 -11.67 21.04
N GLY A 81 -15.84 -11.43 20.20
CA GLY A 81 -15.31 -10.08 19.90
C GLY A 81 -16.40 -9.15 19.34
N TRP A 82 -17.08 -9.59 18.28
CA TRP A 82 -18.25 -8.88 17.72
C TRP A 82 -19.36 -8.55 18.76
N MET A 83 -19.61 -9.44 19.73
CA MET A 83 -20.59 -9.15 20.78
C MET A 83 -20.06 -8.14 21.80
N GLU A 84 -18.76 -8.17 22.10
CA GLU A 84 -18.11 -7.24 23.01
C GLU A 84 -18.10 -5.82 22.44
N ASP A 85 -17.73 -5.65 21.18
CA ASP A 85 -17.78 -4.36 20.46
C ASP A 85 -19.16 -3.73 20.46
N PHE A 86 -20.19 -4.54 20.23
CA PHE A 86 -21.58 -4.08 20.22
C PHE A 86 -22.05 -3.54 21.59
N TYR A 87 -21.48 -4.03 22.70
CA TYR A 87 -21.87 -3.65 24.06
C TYR A 87 -20.91 -2.68 24.76
N HIS A 88 -19.62 -2.67 24.39
CA HIS A 88 -18.54 -2.00 25.13
C HIS A 88 -17.73 -0.97 24.31
N GLY A 89 -17.77 -1.05 22.97
CA GLY A 89 -17.07 -0.15 22.04
C GLY A 89 -15.57 -0.44 21.88
N GLU A 90 -15.00 0.03 20.76
CA GLU A 90 -13.60 -0.19 20.29
C GLU A 90 -12.55 0.26 21.34
N GLN A 91 -11.63 -0.63 21.75
CA GLN A 91 -10.51 -0.29 22.63
C GLN A 91 -9.20 -0.98 22.21
N PRO A 92 -8.39 -0.38 21.32
CA PRO A 92 -7.08 -0.93 20.96
C PRO A 92 -6.17 -0.93 22.19
N ASP A 93 -5.75 -2.11 22.63
CA ASP A 93 -4.99 -2.31 23.87
C ASP A 93 -3.59 -2.92 23.64
N HIS A 94 -3.27 -3.28 22.40
CA HIS A 94 -2.05 -4.01 22.06
C HIS A 94 -1.32 -3.48 20.84
N ALA A 95 0.00 -3.72 20.79
CA ALA A 95 0.85 -3.31 19.68
C ALA A 95 1.67 -4.48 19.16
N LEU A 96 1.70 -4.62 17.83
CA LEU A 96 2.34 -5.74 17.13
C LEU A 96 3.31 -5.22 16.09
N ILE A 97 4.27 -6.05 15.70
CA ILE A 97 5.12 -5.80 14.55
C ILE A 97 4.58 -6.62 13.38
N VAL A 98 4.23 -5.96 12.27
CA VAL A 98 3.91 -6.66 11.02
C VAL A 98 5.23 -7.05 10.35
N THR A 99 5.39 -8.34 10.09
CA THR A 99 6.63 -8.95 9.55
C THR A 99 6.50 -9.37 8.10
N GLY A 100 5.27 -9.43 7.57
CA GLY A 100 5.01 -9.77 6.18
C GLY A 100 3.54 -10.03 5.91
N ILE A 101 3.20 -10.14 4.62
CA ILE A 101 1.89 -10.57 4.15
C ILE A 101 2.12 -11.77 3.23
N ASP A 102 1.47 -12.89 3.54
CA ASP A 102 1.56 -14.13 2.79
C ASP A 102 0.36 -14.24 1.83
N THR A 103 0.65 -14.08 0.54
CA THR A 103 -0.32 -14.13 -0.56
C THR A 103 -0.24 -15.43 -1.37
N ARG A 104 0.47 -16.46 -0.88
CA ARG A 104 0.64 -17.73 -1.62
C ARG A 104 -0.68 -18.46 -1.88
N ASP A 105 -1.67 -18.28 -1.00
CA ASP A 105 -3.06 -18.68 -1.24
C ASP A 105 -3.91 -17.41 -1.39
N PRO A 106 -4.31 -17.02 -2.62
CA PRO A 106 -5.09 -15.80 -2.85
C PRO A 106 -6.49 -15.87 -2.21
N ASN A 107 -7.01 -17.06 -1.91
CA ASN A 107 -8.30 -17.21 -1.23
C ASN A 107 -8.18 -17.11 0.29
N ASN A 108 -6.95 -17.02 0.81
CA ASN A 108 -6.67 -16.99 2.24
C ASN A 108 -5.34 -16.26 2.50
N ILE A 109 -5.34 -14.95 2.20
CA ILE A 109 -4.22 -14.07 2.49
C ILE A 109 -4.00 -14.03 4.00
N MET A 110 -2.74 -14.13 4.44
CA MET A 110 -2.39 -14.11 5.85
C MET A 110 -1.46 -12.94 6.18
N VAL A 111 -1.71 -12.23 7.28
CA VAL A 111 -0.80 -11.23 7.85
C VAL A 111 0.07 -11.89 8.91
N CYS A 112 1.39 -11.81 8.73
CA CYS A 112 2.37 -12.37 9.64
C CYS A 112 2.83 -11.30 10.64
N VAL A 113 2.70 -11.57 11.94
CA VAL A 113 3.07 -10.63 13.01
C VAL A 113 4.06 -11.24 13.99
N THR A 114 4.86 -10.38 14.62
CA THR A 114 5.56 -10.67 15.87
C THR A 114 4.82 -10.01 17.02
N ASP A 115 4.46 -10.82 18.00
CA ASP A 115 3.61 -10.44 19.11
C ASP A 115 4.39 -10.44 20.43
N PRO A 116 4.66 -9.28 21.03
CA PRO A 116 5.38 -9.20 22.29
C PRO A 116 4.56 -9.71 23.49
N GLY A 117 3.23 -9.76 23.40
CA GLY A 117 2.34 -10.21 24.48
C GLY A 117 2.35 -11.73 24.65
N THR A 118 2.46 -12.47 23.55
CA THR A 118 2.55 -13.94 23.55
C THR A 118 3.99 -14.45 23.44
N GLY A 119 4.91 -13.60 22.95
CA GLY A 119 6.29 -13.98 22.62
C GLY A 119 6.40 -14.80 21.32
N GLU A 120 5.31 -14.87 20.55
CA GLU A 120 5.27 -15.59 19.28
C GLU A 120 5.83 -14.71 18.15
N HIS A 121 6.69 -15.31 17.33
CA HIS A 121 7.26 -14.69 16.15
C HIS A 121 6.62 -15.28 14.89
N ASN A 122 6.30 -14.43 13.91
CA ASN A 122 5.70 -14.81 12.63
C ASN A 122 4.39 -15.61 12.77
N ARG A 123 3.53 -15.23 13.72
CA ARG A 123 2.18 -15.77 13.80
C ARG A 123 1.35 -15.21 12.64
N ALA A 124 0.69 -16.09 11.91
CA ALA A 124 -0.11 -15.74 10.74
C ALA A 124 -1.59 -15.68 11.11
N TYR A 125 -2.25 -14.56 10.78
CA TYR A 125 -3.70 -14.36 10.92
C TYR A 125 -4.33 -14.18 9.54
N PRO A 126 -5.53 -14.73 9.27
CA PRO A 126 -6.28 -14.38 8.07
C PRO A 126 -6.44 -12.87 7.93
N LEU A 127 -6.33 -12.34 6.71
CA LEU A 127 -6.40 -10.90 6.45
C LEU A 127 -7.69 -10.29 6.98
N ASP A 128 -8.84 -10.96 6.80
CA ASP A 128 -10.13 -10.47 7.31
C ASP A 128 -10.13 -10.31 8.84
N GLN A 129 -9.59 -11.32 9.54
CA GLN A 129 -9.45 -11.28 11.00
C GLN A 129 -8.48 -10.18 11.45
N PHE A 130 -7.35 -10.01 10.75
CA PHE A 130 -6.39 -8.97 11.10
C PHE A 130 -6.96 -7.57 10.89
N MET A 131 -7.67 -7.34 9.78
CA MET A 131 -8.27 -6.05 9.47
C MET A 131 -9.37 -5.68 10.47
N ASP A 132 -10.15 -6.65 10.95
CA ASP A 132 -11.15 -6.46 12.02
C ASP A 132 -10.48 -5.86 13.28
N ALA A 133 -9.52 -6.59 13.85
CA ALA A 133 -8.80 -6.17 15.05
C ALA A 133 -7.94 -4.90 14.88
N TRP A 134 -7.46 -4.64 13.65
CA TRP A 134 -6.70 -3.41 13.36
C TRP A 134 -7.63 -2.19 13.26
N SER A 135 -8.89 -2.39 12.87
CA SER A 135 -9.86 -1.31 12.68
C SER A 135 -10.26 -0.60 13.96
N ASP A 136 -10.21 -1.28 15.10
CA ASP A 136 -10.47 -0.71 16.43
C ASP A 136 -9.47 0.38 16.81
N SER A 137 -8.27 0.31 16.22
CA SER A 137 -7.25 1.35 16.32
C SER A 137 -7.40 2.49 15.32
N LYS A 138 -8.48 2.48 14.52
CA LYS A 138 -8.63 3.23 13.27
C LYS A 138 -7.51 2.92 12.29
N CYS A 139 -7.13 1.65 12.20
CA CYS A 139 -6.00 1.20 11.39
C CYS A 139 -4.73 2.04 11.65
N PHE A 140 -4.39 2.23 12.93
CA PHE A 140 -3.21 2.98 13.32
C PHE A 140 -1.94 2.17 13.03
N MET A 141 -0.98 2.80 12.37
CA MET A 141 0.34 2.24 12.16
C MET A 141 1.45 3.27 12.35
N VAL A 142 2.63 2.75 12.67
CA VAL A 142 3.90 3.48 12.68
C VAL A 142 4.86 2.71 11.81
N ALA A 143 5.41 3.34 10.79
CA ALA A 143 6.41 2.73 9.94
C ALA A 143 7.71 3.54 9.96
N THR A 144 8.84 2.85 9.79
CA THR A 144 10.15 3.50 9.68
C THR A 144 10.32 4.14 8.31
N ASP A 145 10.89 5.35 8.22
CA ASP A 145 11.09 6.03 6.93
C ASP A 145 12.37 5.56 6.19
N ILE A 146 13.00 4.49 6.69
CA ILE A 146 14.20 3.89 6.10
C ILE A 146 14.06 2.36 6.11
N PRO A 147 14.58 1.68 5.08
CA PRO A 147 14.60 0.21 5.06
C PRO A 147 15.45 -0.32 6.20
N ALA A 148 15.07 -1.49 6.71
CA ALA A 148 15.90 -2.19 7.68
C ALA A 148 17.27 -2.55 7.08
N PRO A 149 18.34 -2.69 7.89
CA PRO A 149 19.69 -2.85 7.37
C PRO A 149 19.94 -4.18 6.65
N ASP A 150 20.87 -4.17 5.69
CA ASP A 150 21.26 -5.32 4.86
C ASP A 150 21.89 -6.48 5.66
N SER A 151 22.32 -6.20 6.88
CA SER A 151 22.82 -7.18 7.83
C SER A 151 21.76 -8.20 8.27
N LEU A 152 20.47 -7.90 8.07
CA LEU A 152 19.38 -8.80 8.39
C LEU A 152 19.18 -9.85 7.29
N PRO A 153 19.07 -11.15 7.61
CA PRO A 153 18.95 -12.21 6.60
C PRO A 153 17.79 -12.04 5.62
N GLU A 154 16.66 -11.49 6.08
CA GLU A 154 15.49 -11.21 5.26
C GLU A 154 15.71 -10.09 4.23
N MET A 155 16.70 -9.21 4.46
CA MET A 155 17.05 -8.11 3.57
C MET A 155 18.13 -8.48 2.55
N ALA A 156 18.63 -9.73 2.56
CA ALA A 156 19.80 -10.14 1.77
C ALA A 156 19.64 -9.96 0.23
N ASN A 157 18.40 -9.93 -0.27
CA ASN A 157 18.09 -9.73 -1.70
C ASN A 157 17.32 -8.42 -1.96
N PHE A 158 17.21 -7.55 -0.97
CA PHE A 158 16.52 -6.27 -1.14
C PHE A 158 17.40 -5.30 -1.95
N ASP A 159 16.82 -4.68 -2.98
CA ASP A 159 17.52 -3.68 -3.78
C ASP A 159 17.38 -2.30 -3.13
N TYR A 160 18.37 -1.92 -2.32
CA TYR A 160 18.42 -0.60 -1.68
C TYR A 160 18.53 0.56 -2.66
N SER A 161 18.92 0.32 -3.92
CA SER A 161 18.97 1.38 -4.94
C SER A 161 17.61 1.61 -5.58
N ALA A 162 16.83 0.56 -5.78
CA ALA A 162 15.42 0.67 -6.17
C ALA A 162 14.55 1.21 -5.02
N GLY A 163 14.89 0.85 -3.78
CA GLY A 163 14.16 1.26 -2.59
C GLY A 163 12.90 0.44 -2.31
N HIS A 164 12.63 -0.58 -3.14
CA HIS A 164 11.51 -1.50 -2.97
C HIS A 164 11.83 -2.87 -3.61
N ILE A 165 11.00 -3.87 -3.33
CA ILE A 165 11.03 -5.15 -4.05
C ILE A 165 10.43 -5.00 -5.45
N ASN A 166 10.91 -5.77 -6.42
CA ASN A 166 10.48 -5.64 -7.83
C ASN A 166 9.05 -6.12 -8.09
N ASN A 167 8.59 -7.12 -7.34
CA ASN A 167 7.29 -7.75 -7.53
C ASN A 167 6.59 -7.89 -6.18
N ILE A 168 5.32 -7.52 -6.15
CA ILE A 168 4.43 -7.66 -5.03
C ILE A 168 3.33 -8.61 -5.49
N ALA A 169 3.22 -9.76 -4.84
CA ALA A 169 2.11 -10.72 -5.00
C ALA A 169 1.65 -10.99 -6.47
N GLY A 170 2.58 -11.04 -7.42
CA GLY A 170 2.29 -11.35 -8.84
C GLY A 170 2.37 -10.14 -9.77
N LEU A 171 2.27 -8.92 -9.28
CA LEU A 171 2.40 -7.68 -10.04
C LEU A 171 3.75 -7.00 -9.81
N SER A 172 4.22 -6.23 -10.79
CA SER A 172 5.36 -5.32 -10.58
C SER A 172 5.04 -4.27 -9.51
N TYR A 173 6.08 -3.68 -8.92
CA TYR A 173 5.89 -2.59 -7.97
C TYR A 173 5.09 -1.41 -8.57
N LEU A 174 5.34 -1.07 -9.83
CA LEU A 174 4.67 0.04 -10.51
C LEU A 174 3.18 -0.24 -10.78
N GLU A 175 2.82 -1.50 -11.07
CA GLU A 175 1.41 -1.91 -11.15
C GLU A 175 0.75 -1.88 -9.77
N PHE A 176 1.43 -2.37 -8.73
CA PHE A 176 0.94 -2.27 -7.36
C PHE A 176 0.71 -0.82 -6.92
N ASP A 177 1.60 0.10 -7.28
CA ASP A 177 1.48 1.53 -6.96
C ASP A 177 0.17 2.14 -7.49
N ILE A 178 -0.33 1.66 -8.64
CA ILE A 178 -1.65 2.06 -9.15
C ILE A 178 -2.78 1.58 -8.23
N PHE A 179 -2.72 0.34 -7.76
CA PHE A 179 -3.71 -0.18 -6.81
C PHE A 179 -3.61 0.51 -5.44
N HIS A 180 -2.40 0.84 -4.98
CA HIS A 180 -2.21 1.64 -3.77
C HIS A 180 -2.87 3.01 -3.94
N GLY A 181 -2.65 3.70 -5.06
CA GLY A 181 -3.33 4.96 -5.38
C GLY A 181 -4.85 4.88 -5.42
N LEU A 182 -5.41 3.80 -5.99
CA LEU A 182 -6.86 3.55 -5.93
C LEU A 182 -7.34 3.35 -4.49
N SER A 183 -6.56 2.67 -3.65
CA SER A 183 -6.91 2.41 -2.26
C SER A 183 -6.95 3.68 -1.41
N GLU A 184 -6.07 4.65 -1.67
CA GLU A 184 -6.05 5.96 -0.99
C GLU A 184 -7.33 6.78 -1.26
N ALA A 185 -7.99 6.51 -2.38
CA ALA A 185 -9.24 7.14 -2.79
C ALA A 185 -10.50 6.39 -2.32
N LEU A 186 -10.35 5.35 -1.49
CA LEU A 186 -11.47 4.57 -0.95
C LEU A 186 -11.68 4.83 0.54
N PRO A 187 -12.94 4.87 1.02
CA PRO A 187 -13.19 4.85 2.44
C PRO A 187 -12.84 3.46 3.02
N ILE A 188 -12.26 3.42 4.21
CA ILE A 188 -11.95 2.15 4.89
C ILE A 188 -13.23 1.37 5.20
N TYR A 189 -14.26 2.07 5.67
CA TYR A 189 -15.57 1.50 5.95
C TYR A 189 -16.69 2.40 5.43
N THR A 190 -17.76 1.75 4.97
CA THR A 190 -19.00 2.38 4.56
C THR A 190 -20.21 1.61 5.12
N MET A 191 -21.33 2.31 5.26
CA MET A 191 -22.59 1.73 5.74
C MET A 191 -23.42 1.24 4.57
N THR A 192 -23.79 -0.03 4.62
CA THR A 192 -24.72 -0.65 3.67
C THR A 192 -25.95 -1.18 4.39
N ASP A 193 -26.98 -1.57 3.64
CA ASP A 193 -28.17 -2.24 4.19
C ASP A 193 -27.84 -3.57 4.93
N MET A 194 -26.65 -4.13 4.68
CA MET A 194 -26.17 -5.39 5.28
C MET A 194 -25.19 -5.17 6.45
N GLY A 195 -24.85 -3.92 6.78
CA GLY A 195 -23.90 -3.57 7.84
C GLY A 195 -22.66 -2.82 7.33
N HIS A 196 -21.59 -2.87 8.12
CA HIS A 196 -20.30 -2.31 7.75
C HIS A 196 -19.70 -3.10 6.58
N TYR A 197 -19.21 -2.38 5.58
CA TYR A 197 -18.54 -2.94 4.41
C TYR A 197 -17.26 -2.15 4.15
N SER A 198 -16.20 -2.82 3.73
CA SER A 198 -14.96 -2.18 3.29
C SER A 198 -14.79 -2.33 1.78
N PRO A 199 -14.87 -1.25 0.99
CA PRO A 199 -14.55 -1.26 -0.44
C PRO A 199 -13.12 -1.73 -0.74
N ILE A 200 -12.19 -1.59 0.23
CA ILE A 200 -10.82 -2.11 0.13
C ILE A 200 -10.81 -3.61 -0.13
N THR A 201 -11.72 -4.39 0.47
CA THR A 201 -11.81 -5.84 0.22
C THR A 201 -12.10 -6.13 -1.26
N SER A 202 -12.99 -5.35 -1.88
CA SER A 202 -13.28 -5.51 -3.31
C SER A 202 -12.10 -5.10 -4.21
N LEU A 203 -11.26 -4.15 -3.77
CA LEU A 203 -10.04 -3.80 -4.48
C LEU A 203 -8.96 -4.88 -4.34
N VAL A 204 -8.86 -5.54 -3.17
CA VAL A 204 -7.99 -6.71 -2.97
C VAL A 204 -8.39 -7.88 -3.88
N ASP A 205 -9.70 -8.12 -4.03
CA ASP A 205 -10.19 -9.14 -4.97
C ASP A 205 -9.80 -8.81 -6.42
N ALA A 206 -9.98 -7.54 -6.83
CA ALA A 206 -9.56 -7.06 -8.16
C ALA A 206 -8.05 -7.22 -8.37
N TYR A 207 -7.24 -6.83 -7.38
CA TYR A 207 -5.79 -6.99 -7.41
C TYR A 207 -5.38 -8.44 -7.63
N ASN A 208 -5.96 -9.37 -6.87
CA ASN A 208 -5.66 -10.80 -6.98
C ASN A 208 -6.04 -11.35 -8.37
N ASP A 209 -7.20 -10.98 -8.90
CA ASP A 209 -7.64 -11.45 -10.21
C ASP A 209 -6.78 -10.88 -11.35
N VAL A 210 -6.31 -9.63 -11.26
CA VAL A 210 -5.33 -9.08 -12.21
C VAL A 210 -3.98 -9.80 -12.09
N ALA A 211 -3.48 -10.00 -10.85
CA ALA A 211 -2.23 -10.72 -10.60
C ALA A 211 -2.26 -12.17 -11.09
N MET A 212 -3.44 -12.81 -11.05
CA MET A 212 -3.66 -14.17 -11.53
C MET A 212 -4.03 -14.25 -13.03
N GLN A 213 -4.10 -13.11 -13.73
CA GLN A 213 -4.51 -13.01 -15.13
C GLN A 213 -5.93 -13.55 -15.38
N ASN A 214 -6.83 -13.41 -14.41
CA ASN A 214 -8.25 -13.72 -14.51
C ASN A 214 -9.05 -12.57 -15.13
N THR A 215 -8.57 -11.33 -14.99
CA THR A 215 -9.16 -10.12 -15.57
C THR A 215 -8.05 -9.14 -15.99
N ASP A 216 -8.35 -8.29 -16.97
CA ASP A 216 -7.48 -7.16 -17.30
C ASP A 216 -7.76 -5.99 -16.34
N PHE A 217 -6.78 -5.09 -16.15
CA PHE A 217 -6.92 -3.94 -15.25
C PHE A 217 -8.09 -3.03 -15.65
N ALA A 218 -8.25 -2.67 -16.92
CA ALA A 218 -9.34 -1.82 -17.39
C ALA A 218 -10.74 -2.36 -17.01
N ASP A 219 -10.89 -3.68 -16.92
CA ASP A 219 -12.17 -4.33 -16.61
C ASP A 219 -12.52 -4.28 -15.12
N ILE A 220 -11.57 -4.00 -14.23
CA ILE A 220 -11.82 -4.06 -12.78
C ILE A 220 -12.86 -3.03 -12.34
N PHE A 221 -12.90 -1.88 -13.00
CA PHE A 221 -13.83 -0.81 -12.62
C PHE A 221 -15.30 -1.17 -12.90
N ASN A 222 -15.55 -2.11 -13.81
CA ASN A 222 -16.89 -2.57 -14.18
C ASN A 222 -17.30 -3.88 -13.46
N HIS A 223 -16.34 -4.64 -12.95
CA HIS A 223 -16.58 -5.97 -12.38
C HIS A 223 -16.52 -6.02 -10.85
N TYR A 224 -15.90 -5.02 -10.21
CA TYR A 224 -15.69 -5.00 -8.77
C TYR A 224 -16.38 -3.79 -8.15
N ASP A 225 -16.98 -3.99 -6.97
CA ASP A 225 -17.83 -3.00 -6.34
C ASP A 225 -17.07 -1.78 -5.80
N PHE A 226 -15.74 -1.88 -5.61
CA PHE A 226 -14.92 -0.77 -5.09
C PHE A 226 -15.10 0.51 -5.90
N SER A 227 -15.29 0.40 -7.22
CA SER A 227 -15.43 1.55 -8.13
C SER A 227 -16.63 2.45 -7.80
N ASN A 228 -17.68 1.89 -7.18
CA ASN A 228 -18.84 2.65 -6.71
C ASN A 228 -18.54 3.58 -5.52
N TYR A 229 -17.39 3.39 -4.87
CA TYR A 229 -16.97 4.12 -3.67
C TYR A 229 -15.73 4.99 -3.90
N LEU A 230 -15.16 4.95 -5.12
CA LEU A 230 -13.93 5.63 -5.46
C LEU A 230 -14.14 7.16 -5.51
N ASP A 231 -13.37 7.90 -4.72
CA ASP A 231 -13.30 9.36 -4.83
C ASP A 231 -12.39 9.74 -6.01
N LEU A 232 -13.01 10.10 -7.13
CA LEU A 232 -12.29 10.42 -8.36
C LEU A 232 -11.38 11.65 -8.23
N ASP A 233 -11.71 12.60 -7.35
CA ASP A 233 -10.84 13.77 -7.14
C ASP A 233 -9.57 13.34 -6.39
N VAL A 234 -9.70 12.49 -5.37
CA VAL A 234 -8.55 11.95 -4.62
C VAL A 234 -7.68 11.05 -5.51
N ALA A 235 -8.30 10.10 -6.24
CA ALA A 235 -7.58 9.20 -7.13
C ALA A 235 -6.82 9.96 -8.22
N THR A 236 -7.47 10.95 -8.86
CA THR A 236 -6.83 11.77 -9.90
C THR A 236 -5.64 12.56 -9.34
N ASN A 237 -5.76 13.12 -8.14
CA ASN A 237 -4.66 13.83 -7.49
C ASN A 237 -3.47 12.91 -7.18
N TYR A 238 -3.72 11.68 -6.71
CA TYR A 238 -2.66 10.69 -6.51
C TYR A 238 -1.95 10.38 -7.83
N PHE A 239 -2.72 10.12 -8.89
CA PHE A 239 -2.15 9.78 -10.19
C PHE A 239 -1.42 10.94 -10.88
N HIS A 240 -1.61 12.19 -10.46
CA HIS A 240 -0.75 13.29 -10.93
C HIS A 240 0.71 13.09 -10.50
N ASP A 241 0.94 12.69 -9.25
CA ASP A 241 2.27 12.46 -8.73
C ASP A 241 2.88 11.20 -9.38
N THR A 242 2.11 10.12 -9.50
CA THR A 242 2.53 8.89 -10.21
C THR A 242 2.85 9.15 -11.68
N TYR A 243 2.01 9.93 -12.38
CA TYR A 243 2.23 10.33 -13.77
C TYR A 243 3.53 11.11 -13.93
N ASN A 244 3.70 12.19 -13.15
CA ASN A 244 4.89 13.05 -13.26
C ASN A 244 6.17 12.27 -12.98
N TYR A 245 6.16 11.46 -11.91
CA TYR A 245 7.29 10.62 -11.57
C TYR A 245 7.58 9.61 -12.68
N GLY A 246 6.56 8.90 -13.18
CA GLY A 246 6.75 7.91 -14.24
C GLY A 246 7.28 8.52 -15.53
N MET A 247 6.74 9.66 -15.96
CA MET A 247 7.20 10.36 -17.17
C MET A 247 8.65 10.83 -17.08
N ASP A 248 9.12 11.24 -15.90
CA ASP A 248 10.52 11.62 -15.67
C ASP A 248 11.49 10.41 -15.75
N HIS A 249 10.99 9.19 -15.57
CA HIS A 249 11.79 7.96 -15.59
C HIS A 249 11.72 7.22 -16.93
N ILE A 250 10.83 7.61 -17.84
CA ILE A 250 10.81 7.08 -19.20
C ILE A 250 11.90 7.77 -20.02
N ASN A 251 12.73 6.99 -20.70
CA ASN A 251 13.81 7.48 -21.54
C ASN A 251 13.33 7.96 -22.91
N PHE A 252 12.36 8.89 -22.94
CA PHE A 252 11.87 9.50 -24.17
C PHE A 252 12.92 10.45 -24.76
N THR A 253 13.31 10.18 -26.00
CA THR A 253 14.02 11.17 -26.82
C THR A 253 13.03 12.24 -27.32
N PRO A 254 13.49 13.44 -27.72
CA PRO A 254 12.59 14.45 -28.32
C PRO A 254 11.80 13.92 -29.53
N GLU A 255 12.36 12.98 -30.28
CA GLU A 255 11.71 12.33 -31.42
C GLU A 255 10.60 11.34 -31.01
N MET A 256 10.61 10.90 -29.75
CA MET A 256 9.61 10.00 -29.16
C MET A 256 8.58 10.73 -28.30
N SER A 257 8.63 12.06 -28.22
CA SER A 257 7.65 12.80 -27.42
C SER A 257 6.24 12.69 -27.98
N TRP A 258 5.25 12.85 -27.11
CA TRP A 258 3.85 12.98 -27.52
C TRP A 258 3.66 14.04 -28.60
N ASP A 259 4.24 15.24 -28.43
CA ASP A 259 4.12 16.33 -29.41
C ASP A 259 4.61 15.94 -30.81
N THR A 260 5.72 15.19 -30.87
CA THR A 260 6.25 14.67 -32.13
C THR A 260 5.32 13.61 -32.72
N TYR A 261 4.81 12.71 -31.88
CA TYR A 261 3.84 11.68 -32.29
C TYR A 261 2.54 12.29 -32.83
N ALA A 262 1.92 13.22 -32.10
CA ALA A 262 0.70 13.91 -32.49
C ALA A 262 0.87 14.69 -33.80
N SER A 263 2.00 15.40 -33.95
CA SER A 263 2.33 16.12 -35.18
C SER A 263 2.50 15.18 -36.37
N ALA A 264 3.13 14.03 -36.18
CA ALA A 264 3.37 13.05 -37.25
C ALA A 264 2.08 12.38 -37.74
N HIS A 265 1.09 12.21 -36.85
CA HIS A 265 -0.19 11.59 -37.14
C HIS A 265 -1.30 12.59 -37.51
N GLY A 266 -1.03 13.90 -37.45
CA GLY A 266 -2.01 14.95 -37.74
C GLY A 266 -3.15 14.97 -36.71
N ILE A 267 -2.83 14.71 -35.44
CA ILE A 267 -3.79 14.72 -34.34
C ILE A 267 -3.95 16.16 -33.87
N ASP A 268 -5.10 16.77 -34.19
CA ASP A 268 -5.46 18.14 -33.78
C ASP A 268 -6.40 18.18 -32.57
N VAL A 269 -6.95 17.02 -32.17
CA VAL A 269 -7.82 16.84 -30.99
C VAL A 269 -7.30 15.62 -30.24
N TYR A 270 -6.83 15.83 -29.02
CA TYR A 270 -6.22 14.76 -28.22
C TYR A 270 -7.29 13.94 -27.52
N THR A 271 -7.28 12.64 -27.78
CA THR A 271 -8.18 11.66 -27.15
C THR A 271 -7.38 10.61 -26.41
N ASN A 272 -8.03 9.90 -25.47
CA ASN A 272 -7.42 8.79 -24.76
C ASN A 272 -6.98 7.69 -25.74
N ASP A 273 -7.80 7.36 -26.76
CA ASP A 273 -7.41 6.44 -27.84
C ASP A 273 -6.06 6.81 -28.49
N ASN A 274 -5.85 8.10 -28.78
CA ASN A 274 -4.60 8.52 -29.41
C ASN A 274 -3.39 8.38 -28.48
N TYR A 275 -3.60 8.63 -27.19
CA TYR A 275 -2.58 8.43 -26.16
C TYR A 275 -2.30 6.94 -25.92
N ALA A 276 -3.32 6.09 -25.96
CA ALA A 276 -3.17 4.65 -25.86
C ALA A 276 -2.35 4.09 -27.04
N ASP A 277 -2.59 4.57 -28.26
CA ASP A 277 -1.77 4.21 -29.43
C ASP A 277 -0.30 4.63 -29.23
N PHE A 278 -0.06 5.87 -28.74
CA PHE A 278 1.28 6.37 -28.45
C PHE A 278 2.03 5.55 -27.38
N LEU A 279 1.36 5.24 -26.27
CA LEU A 279 1.94 4.43 -25.20
C LEU A 279 2.19 3.00 -25.69
N THR A 280 1.28 2.42 -26.48
CA THR A 280 1.46 1.09 -27.09
C THR A 280 2.69 1.04 -27.99
N ASP A 281 2.87 2.03 -28.87
CA ASP A 281 4.07 2.13 -29.72
C ASP A 281 5.35 2.29 -28.88
N SER A 282 5.28 3.06 -27.80
CA SER A 282 6.40 3.30 -26.88
C SER A 282 6.79 2.02 -26.13
N ILE A 283 5.82 1.29 -25.58
CA ILE A 283 5.98 -0.01 -24.91
C ILE A 283 6.67 -0.99 -25.87
N ASN A 284 6.14 -1.15 -27.09
CA ASN A 284 6.70 -2.04 -28.11
C ASN A 284 8.15 -1.67 -28.46
N TYR A 285 8.46 -0.38 -28.53
CA TYR A 285 9.81 0.10 -28.82
C TYR A 285 10.78 -0.23 -27.67
N PHE A 286 10.43 0.11 -26.43
CA PHE A 286 11.29 -0.12 -25.26
C PHE A 286 11.52 -1.60 -24.99
N GLU A 287 10.48 -2.44 -25.19
CA GLU A 287 10.63 -3.90 -25.16
C GLU A 287 11.65 -4.37 -26.22
N ALA A 288 11.54 -3.89 -27.46
CA ALA A 288 12.40 -4.33 -28.56
C ALA A 288 13.88 -3.98 -28.36
N ILE A 289 14.19 -2.89 -27.64
CA ILE A 289 15.57 -2.48 -27.33
C ILE A 289 16.07 -3.00 -25.97
N GLY A 290 15.21 -3.64 -25.19
CA GLY A 290 15.54 -4.18 -23.86
C GLY A 290 15.64 -3.12 -22.76
N ASP A 291 15.01 -1.96 -22.93
CA ASP A 291 14.89 -0.92 -21.91
C ASP A 291 13.65 -1.19 -21.06
N PHE A 292 13.78 -2.17 -20.15
CA PHE A 292 12.65 -2.66 -19.36
C PHE A 292 12.17 -1.64 -18.32
N ASP A 293 13.01 -0.71 -17.89
CA ASP A 293 12.62 0.35 -16.96
C ASP A 293 11.63 1.30 -17.66
N SER A 294 11.99 1.81 -18.84
CA SER A 294 11.08 2.66 -19.64
C SER A 294 9.82 1.92 -20.06
N TYR A 295 9.94 0.63 -20.42
CA TYR A 295 8.79 -0.24 -20.69
C TYR A 295 7.82 -0.26 -19.50
N ASN A 296 8.31 -0.54 -18.29
CA ASN A 296 7.45 -0.66 -17.12
C ASN A 296 6.77 0.66 -16.77
N TYR A 297 7.48 1.79 -16.87
CA TYR A 297 6.86 3.10 -16.63
C TYR A 297 5.82 3.46 -17.72
N CYS A 298 6.06 3.12 -18.99
CA CYS A 298 5.03 3.27 -20.03
C CYS A 298 3.80 2.39 -19.75
N SER A 299 4.00 1.14 -19.29
CA SER A 299 2.90 0.27 -18.87
C SER A 299 2.13 0.87 -17.69
N GLN A 300 2.81 1.46 -16.71
CA GLN A 300 2.16 2.19 -15.61
C GLN A 300 1.30 3.36 -16.13
N GLN A 301 1.79 4.14 -17.10
CA GLN A 301 1.00 5.22 -17.70
C GLN A 301 -0.24 4.71 -18.43
N MET A 302 -0.18 3.50 -19.02
CA MET A 302 -1.35 2.87 -19.64
C MET A 302 -2.43 2.56 -18.60
N LEU A 303 -2.06 2.12 -17.40
CA LEU A 303 -3.04 1.86 -16.33
C LEU A 303 -3.71 3.15 -15.84
N ILE A 304 -2.97 4.27 -15.78
CA ILE A 304 -3.56 5.59 -15.49
C ILE A 304 -4.54 6.00 -16.60
N LEU A 305 -4.23 5.68 -17.86
CA LEU A 305 -5.14 5.90 -18.99
C LEU A 305 -6.41 5.04 -18.89
N ASP A 306 -6.31 3.77 -18.53
CA ASP A 306 -7.47 2.90 -18.29
C ASP A 306 -8.39 3.48 -17.19
N TYR A 307 -7.80 4.04 -16.12
CA TYR A 307 -8.55 4.78 -15.10
C TYR A 307 -9.24 6.03 -15.67
N CYS A 308 -8.60 6.74 -16.61
CA CYS A 308 -9.20 7.91 -17.26
C CYS A 308 -10.42 7.55 -18.10
N ASP A 309 -10.34 6.44 -18.83
CA ASP A 309 -11.45 5.92 -19.63
C ASP A 309 -12.64 5.52 -18.75
N PHE A 310 -12.39 4.87 -17.61
CA PHE A 310 -13.42 4.61 -16.61
C PHE A 310 -14.06 5.91 -16.08
N SER A 311 -13.23 6.91 -15.79
CA SER A 311 -13.64 8.15 -15.11
C SER A 311 -14.22 9.22 -16.05
N ASP A 312 -14.31 8.94 -17.36
CA ASP A 312 -14.73 9.89 -18.40
C ASP A 312 -13.91 11.20 -18.38
N ILE A 313 -12.61 11.09 -18.09
CA ILE A 313 -11.66 12.22 -18.11
C ILE A 313 -10.69 12.08 -19.26
N ASN A 314 -10.26 13.22 -19.81
CA ASN A 314 -9.27 13.26 -20.87
C ASN A 314 -7.86 13.21 -20.25
N PHE A 315 -7.10 12.15 -20.56
CA PHE A 315 -5.76 11.92 -20.02
C PHE A 315 -4.81 13.09 -20.27
N TYR A 316 -4.83 13.65 -21.49
CA TYR A 316 -3.96 14.77 -21.84
C TYR A 316 -4.30 16.02 -21.05
N ASP A 317 -5.57 16.43 -21.09
CA ASP A 317 -6.03 17.66 -20.45
C ASP A 317 -5.85 17.62 -18.93
N THR A 318 -5.94 16.42 -18.35
CA THR A 318 -5.70 16.21 -16.93
C THR A 318 -4.20 16.24 -16.61
N PHE A 319 -3.37 15.41 -17.25
CA PHE A 319 -2.00 15.17 -16.76
C PHE A 319 -0.89 15.95 -17.49
N ASN A 320 -1.13 16.44 -18.71
CA ASN A 320 -0.13 17.17 -19.51
C ASN A 320 -0.25 18.70 -19.45
N CYS A 321 -1.27 19.24 -18.77
CA CYS A 321 -1.56 20.68 -18.73
C CYS A 321 -1.08 21.40 -17.45
#